data_AF-A0AAV5DLA7-F1
#
_entry.id   AF-A0AAV5DLA7-F1
#
_cell.length_a   1.000
_cell.length_b   1.000
_cell.length_c   1.000
_cell.angle_alpha   90.00
_cell.angle_beta   90.00
_cell.angle_gamma   90.00
#
_symmetry.space_group_name_H-M   'P 1'
#
loop_
_entity.id
_entity.type
_entity.pdbx_description
1 polymer ?
#
loop_
_entity_poly.entity_id
_entity_poly.type
_entity_poly.pdbx_seq_one_letter_code
_entity_poly.pdbx_strand_id
1 'polypeptide(L)'
;MASSPYPVASFAFTCHPIIGKRRAPMVTGFSSRGPNAVVPELLKPDVISPGLNILAAWTGSGDDIPLYKKNHNYRFPLYDVNRSPARRRHRSADQEEATSWTPAMIHSALMTTARMLDNMERDILDDGFRVATPFAAGAGHVHPQLVMDPGLVYDIGARNYVDFLCALNYTAQQLQQFTPDVAACMSTALPGGPTNLNYSTFVMIFSGQTNVYTLTRTMTKVSQNAEMYNVTVVAPELAKVTVTPTTLKFKKQNKKKSYIDVNRFESSSLVVIEYHL
;
A
#
# COMPACT_ATOMS: atom_id res chain seq x y z
N MET A 1 -29.89 -35.51 22.45
CA MET A 1 -28.63 -35.66 21.68
C MET A 1 -28.22 -37.11 21.78
N ALA A 2 -28.13 -37.83 20.65
CA ALA A 2 -27.71 -39.22 20.66
C ALA A 2 -26.18 -39.29 20.81
N SER A 3 -25.70 -39.97 21.86
CA SER A 3 -24.27 -40.22 22.10
C SER A 3 -23.89 -41.56 21.46
N SER A 4 -22.84 -41.59 20.65
CA SER A 4 -22.29 -42.84 20.12
C SER A 4 -21.29 -43.40 21.15
N PRO A 5 -21.44 -44.65 21.61
CA PRO A 5 -20.52 -45.24 22.58
C PRO A 5 -19.12 -45.50 22.01
N TYR A 6 -18.97 -45.56 20.68
CA TYR A 6 -17.70 -45.79 19.99
C TYR A 6 -17.60 -44.96 18.70
N PRO A 7 -17.37 -43.63 18.80
CA PRO A 7 -17.19 -42.81 17.61
C PRO A 7 -15.84 -43.13 16.96
N VAL A 8 -15.87 -43.52 15.68
CA VAL A 8 -14.67 -43.72 14.86
C VAL A 8 -14.69 -42.69 13.73
N ALA A 9 -13.55 -42.04 13.49
CA ALA A 9 -13.36 -41.12 12.38
C ALA A 9 -12.15 -41.57 11.53
N SER A 10 -12.23 -41.34 10.21
CA SER A 10 -11.15 -41.58 9.27
C SER A 10 -10.85 -40.28 8.53
N PHE A 11 -9.57 -39.95 8.37
CA PHE A 11 -9.11 -38.79 7.62
C PHE A 11 -8.30 -39.25 6.42
N ALA A 12 -8.69 -38.80 5.23
CA ALA A 12 -7.91 -38.97 4.01
C ALA A 12 -7.30 -37.61 3.63
N PHE A 13 -5.98 -37.54 3.53
CA PHE A 13 -5.27 -36.35 3.07
C PHE A 13 -5.04 -36.43 1.56
N THR A 14 -5.59 -35.48 0.81
CA THR A 14 -5.31 -35.34 -0.62
C THR A 14 -4.17 -34.35 -0.84
N CYS A 15 -3.18 -34.71 -1.66
CA CYS A 15 -2.04 -33.84 -1.97
C CYS A 15 -2.32 -32.79 -3.06
N HIS A 16 -3.58 -32.54 -3.42
CA HIS A 16 -3.95 -31.62 -4.49
C HIS A 16 -4.45 -30.28 -3.93
N PRO A 17 -3.91 -29.13 -4.38
CA PRO A 17 -4.42 -27.83 -3.98
C PRO A 17 -5.82 -27.61 -4.55
N ILE A 18 -6.74 -27.09 -3.73
CA ILE A 18 -8.06 -26.64 -4.19
C ILE A 18 -7.92 -25.19 -4.64
N ILE A 19 -8.05 -24.96 -5.95
CA ILE A 19 -7.90 -23.63 -6.57
C ILE A 19 -9.30 -23.09 -6.92
N GLY A 20 -9.51 -21.78 -6.74
CA GLY A 20 -10.70 -21.07 -7.24
C GLY A 20 -12.01 -21.31 -6.48
N LYS A 21 -12.05 -22.24 -5.52
CA LYS A 21 -13.29 -22.51 -4.74
C LYS A 21 -13.52 -21.58 -3.56
N ARG A 22 -12.47 -20.90 -3.07
CA ARG A 22 -12.54 -20.02 -1.90
C ARG A 22 -12.38 -18.56 -2.31
N ARG A 23 -13.01 -17.69 -1.53
CA ARG A 23 -12.88 -16.25 -1.59
C ARG A 23 -11.42 -15.86 -1.33
N ALA A 24 -10.81 -15.12 -2.25
CA ALA A 24 -9.43 -14.66 -2.15
C ALA A 24 -9.19 -13.41 -3.02
N PRO A 25 -8.28 -12.50 -2.65
CA PRO A 25 -7.52 -12.47 -1.40
C PRO A 25 -8.37 -12.17 -0.16
N MET A 26 -7.76 -12.41 1.00
CA MET A 26 -8.25 -12.06 2.34
C MET A 26 -7.04 -11.67 3.18
N VAL A 27 -7.17 -10.65 4.02
CA VAL A 27 -6.13 -10.28 4.98
C VAL A 27 -6.09 -11.34 6.08
N THR A 28 -4.90 -11.90 6.34
CA THR A 28 -4.74 -12.97 7.32
C THR A 28 -4.77 -12.44 8.75
N GLY A 29 -5.28 -13.23 9.70
CA GLY A 29 -5.33 -12.86 11.13
C GLY A 29 -3.99 -12.43 11.74
N PHE A 30 -2.85 -12.90 11.23
CA PHE A 30 -1.52 -12.53 11.73
C PHE A 30 -0.89 -11.29 11.05
N SER A 31 -1.53 -10.69 10.04
CA SER A 31 -0.99 -9.50 9.37
C SER A 31 -0.93 -8.30 10.34
N SER A 32 0.09 -7.44 10.30
CA SER A 32 0.04 -6.24 11.15
C SER A 32 -0.97 -5.23 10.58
N ARG A 33 -1.70 -4.56 11.47
CA ARG A 33 -2.66 -3.51 11.10
C ARG A 33 -2.09 -2.14 11.47
N GLY A 34 -2.48 -1.13 10.72
CA GLY A 34 -2.23 0.27 11.07
C GLY A 34 -3.14 0.77 12.20
N PRO A 35 -3.11 2.08 12.49
CA PRO A 35 -2.33 3.10 11.79
C PRO A 35 -0.82 3.01 12.05
N ASN A 36 -0.04 3.76 11.28
CA ASN A 36 1.39 3.92 11.53
C ASN A 36 1.61 4.62 12.88
N ALA A 37 2.25 3.93 13.83
CA ALA A 37 2.49 4.44 15.18
C ALA A 37 3.50 5.60 15.24
N VAL A 38 4.33 5.78 14.20
CA VAL A 38 5.33 6.85 14.13
C VAL A 38 4.78 8.10 13.46
N VAL A 39 4.08 7.93 12.34
CA VAL A 39 3.45 9.03 11.58
C VAL A 39 2.05 8.60 11.16
N PRO A 40 1.00 8.86 11.95
CA PRO A 40 -0.34 8.37 11.65
C PRO A 40 -0.97 9.00 10.40
N GLU A 41 -0.46 10.14 9.93
CA GLU A 41 -0.82 10.78 8.65
C GLU A 41 -0.28 10.02 7.42
N LEU A 42 0.52 8.97 7.61
CA LEU A 42 1.00 8.10 6.55
C LEU A 42 0.34 6.71 6.68
N LEU A 43 -0.48 6.34 5.68
CA LEU A 43 -1.17 5.06 5.69
C LEU A 43 -0.18 3.89 5.78
N LYS A 44 -0.46 2.94 6.68
CA LYS A 44 0.16 1.62 6.70
C LYS A 44 -0.86 0.52 7.03
N PRO A 45 -0.76 -0.67 6.41
CA PRO A 45 0.18 -1.01 5.32
C PRO A 45 -0.15 -0.28 4.01
N ASP A 46 0.75 -0.33 3.03
CA ASP A 46 0.53 0.36 1.73
C ASP A 46 -0.34 -0.47 0.77
N VAL A 47 -0.07 -1.78 0.72
CA VAL A 47 -0.73 -2.76 -0.16
C VAL A 47 -0.69 -4.12 0.52
N ILE A 48 -1.48 -5.06 0.03
CA ILE A 48 -1.40 -6.48 0.39
C ILE A 48 -0.99 -7.33 -0.81
N SER A 49 -0.30 -8.43 -0.52
CA SER A 49 0.10 -9.42 -1.52
C SER A 49 -0.01 -10.84 -0.93
N PRO A 50 0.10 -11.90 -1.76
CA PRO A 50 0.08 -13.26 -1.26
C PRO A 50 1.23 -13.53 -0.27
N GLY A 51 0.89 -13.95 0.95
CA GLY A 51 1.88 -14.24 2.01
C GLY A 51 1.61 -15.51 2.84
N LEU A 52 0.49 -16.19 2.60
CA LEU A 52 0.09 -17.41 3.31
C LEU A 52 0.24 -18.63 2.40
N ASN A 53 0.90 -19.69 2.91
CA ASN A 53 1.13 -20.95 2.19
C ASN A 53 1.79 -20.75 0.81
N ILE A 54 2.83 -19.92 0.76
CA ILE A 54 3.57 -19.66 -0.47
C ILE A 54 4.69 -20.69 -0.62
N LEU A 55 4.71 -21.41 -1.74
CA LEU A 55 5.79 -22.35 -2.03
C LEU A 55 7.07 -21.61 -2.45
N ALA A 56 8.18 -21.89 -1.79
CA ALA A 56 9.48 -21.28 -2.11
C ALA A 56 10.66 -22.20 -1.84
N ALA A 57 11.84 -21.81 -2.35
CA ALA A 57 13.09 -22.56 -2.16
C ALA A 57 13.50 -22.64 -0.68
N TRP A 58 14.08 -23.77 -0.29
CA TRP A 58 14.56 -24.03 1.07
C TRP A 58 15.96 -24.64 1.06
N THR A 59 16.82 -24.19 1.97
CA THR A 59 18.24 -24.58 2.03
C THR A 59 18.47 -26.00 2.55
N GLY A 60 17.46 -26.62 3.17
CA GLY A 60 17.59 -27.94 3.80
C GLY A 60 18.36 -27.94 5.14
N SER A 61 18.93 -26.80 5.54
CA SER A 61 19.79 -26.66 6.72
C SER A 61 19.03 -25.99 7.87
N GLY A 62 18.45 -26.78 8.78
CA GLY A 62 17.79 -26.31 10.00
C GLY A 62 16.77 -27.34 10.52
N ASP A 63 16.37 -27.22 11.79
CA ASP A 63 15.42 -28.14 12.41
C ASP A 63 14.17 -28.31 11.54
N ASP A 64 13.93 -29.55 11.15
CA ASP A 64 12.75 -29.91 10.38
C ASP A 64 11.50 -29.62 11.22
N ILE A 65 10.55 -28.89 10.65
CA ILE A 65 9.17 -28.98 11.13
C ILE A 65 8.80 -30.47 11.00
N PRO A 66 8.39 -31.18 12.07
CA PRO A 66 8.27 -32.64 12.09
C PRO A 66 7.37 -33.24 11.00
N LEU A 67 6.56 -32.41 10.34
CA LEU A 67 5.59 -32.76 9.31
C LEU A 67 6.17 -32.93 7.90
N TYR A 68 7.43 -32.57 7.64
CA TYR A 68 8.03 -32.61 6.31
C TYR A 68 9.39 -33.34 6.27
N LYS A 69 9.45 -34.55 6.83
CA LYS A 69 10.61 -35.47 6.69
C LYS A 69 10.69 -36.13 5.29
N LYS A 70 10.73 -35.34 4.22
CA LYS A 70 11.13 -35.84 2.89
C LYS A 70 11.99 -34.81 2.17
N ASN A 71 13.10 -35.28 1.60
CA ASN A 71 14.07 -34.62 0.71
C ASN A 71 13.43 -33.71 -0.36
N HIS A 72 12.93 -32.54 0.03
CA HIS A 72 12.40 -31.56 -0.88
C HIS A 72 13.07 -30.21 -0.63
N ASN A 73 13.61 -29.62 -1.69
CA ASN A 73 14.29 -28.32 -1.65
C ASN A 73 13.28 -27.14 -1.61
N TYR A 74 12.06 -27.38 -1.14
CA TYR A 74 10.96 -26.41 -1.14
C TYR A 74 10.16 -26.46 0.17
N ARG A 75 9.68 -25.32 0.64
CA ARG A 75 8.85 -25.17 1.85
C ARG A 75 7.71 -24.16 1.62
N PHE A 76 6.74 -24.15 2.54
CA PHE A 76 5.69 -23.14 2.64
C PHE A 76 6.00 -22.13 3.76
N PRO A 77 6.92 -21.17 3.57
CA PRO A 77 7.10 -20.09 4.52
C PRO A 77 5.85 -19.20 4.62
N LEU A 78 5.61 -18.69 5.82
CA LEU A 78 4.83 -17.48 6.03
C LEU A 78 5.71 -16.30 5.59
N TYR A 79 5.27 -15.55 4.59
CA TYR A 79 5.95 -14.32 4.18
C TYR A 79 5.26 -13.12 4.80
N ASP A 80 5.98 -12.41 5.66
CA ASP A 80 5.74 -10.99 5.89
C ASP A 80 6.26 -10.23 4.66
N VAL A 81 5.44 -9.35 4.08
CA VAL A 81 5.83 -8.49 2.94
C VAL A 81 7.04 -7.62 3.25
N ASN A 82 7.29 -7.31 4.52
CA ASN A 82 8.50 -6.62 4.99
C ASN A 82 9.79 -7.43 4.80
N ARG A 83 9.66 -8.74 4.56
CA ARG A 83 10.76 -9.66 4.29
C ARG A 83 10.56 -10.34 2.93
N SER A 84 10.18 -9.58 1.92
CA SER A 84 10.18 -10.05 0.53
C SER A 84 11.59 -10.53 0.15
N PRO A 85 11.84 -11.83 -0.12
CA PRO A 85 13.05 -12.24 -0.80
C PRO A 85 12.83 -12.04 -2.31
N ALA A 86 12.51 -10.82 -2.73
CA ALA A 86 12.65 -10.44 -4.13
C ALA A 86 14.12 -10.12 -4.41
N ARG A 87 15.03 -11.02 -4.02
CA ARG A 87 16.41 -10.99 -4.49
C ARG A 87 16.38 -11.50 -5.92
N ARG A 88 16.49 -10.55 -6.85
CA ARG A 88 16.78 -10.73 -8.29
C ARG A 88 16.07 -11.92 -8.93
N ARG A 89 14.83 -11.73 -9.40
CA ARG A 89 14.40 -12.50 -10.57
C ARG A 89 15.32 -12.10 -11.72
N HIS A 90 15.88 -13.09 -12.40
CA HIS A 90 16.52 -12.92 -13.69
C HIS A 90 15.54 -12.22 -14.63
N ARG A 91 15.65 -10.89 -14.73
CA ARG A 91 15.21 -10.15 -15.90
C ARG A 91 16.27 -10.38 -16.97
N SER A 92 15.84 -10.63 -18.20
CA SER A 92 16.75 -10.60 -19.35
C SER A 92 17.38 -9.21 -19.44
N ALA A 93 18.63 -9.14 -19.91
CA ALA A 93 19.39 -7.89 -20.03
C ALA A 93 18.61 -6.80 -20.80
N ASP A 94 17.73 -7.18 -21.72
CA ASP A 94 16.88 -6.26 -22.50
C ASP A 94 15.79 -5.55 -21.65
N GLN A 95 15.43 -6.07 -20.46
CA GLN A 95 14.49 -5.42 -19.53
C GLN A 95 15.18 -4.51 -18.50
N GLU A 96 16.51 -4.55 -18.42
CA GLU A 96 17.28 -3.64 -17.57
C GLU A 96 17.27 -2.21 -18.14
N GLU A 97 16.99 -2.07 -19.45
CA GLU A 97 16.97 -0.81 -20.19
C GLU A 97 15.63 -0.05 -20.10
N ALA A 98 14.58 -0.62 -19.47
CA ALA A 98 13.20 -0.23 -19.78
C ALA A 98 12.39 0.51 -18.69
N THR A 99 12.96 1.02 -17.59
CA THR A 99 12.19 1.98 -16.77
C THR A 99 13.05 2.93 -15.93
N SER A 100 13.11 4.20 -16.33
CA SER A 100 13.74 5.31 -15.59
C SER A 100 12.93 5.73 -14.34
N TRP A 101 12.18 4.81 -13.73
CA TRP A 101 11.28 5.10 -12.63
C TRP A 101 12.02 5.13 -11.29
N THR A 102 11.71 6.12 -10.48
CA THR A 102 12.20 6.21 -9.11
C THR A 102 11.52 5.13 -8.23
N PRO A 103 12.11 4.76 -7.07
CA PRO A 103 11.43 3.89 -6.11
C PRO A 103 10.04 4.39 -5.72
N ALA A 104 9.85 5.71 -5.62
CA ALA A 104 8.57 6.34 -5.33
C ALA A 104 7.56 6.15 -6.47
N MET A 105 7.99 6.25 -7.73
CA MET A 105 7.12 5.98 -8.88
C MET A 105 6.65 4.52 -8.93
N ILE A 106 7.55 3.56 -8.65
CA ILE A 106 7.20 2.13 -8.58
C ILE A 106 6.21 1.88 -7.44
N HIS A 107 6.47 2.45 -6.26
CA HIS A 107 5.61 2.34 -5.10
C HIS A 107 4.22 2.95 -5.36
N SER A 108 4.17 4.13 -5.98
CA SER A 108 2.92 4.74 -6.42
C SER A 108 2.17 3.85 -7.40
N ALA A 109 2.83 3.30 -8.43
CA ALA A 109 2.19 2.46 -9.42
C ALA A 109 1.60 1.19 -8.79
N LEU A 110 2.28 0.59 -7.82
CA LEU A 110 1.77 -0.55 -7.06
C LEU A 110 0.50 -0.21 -6.27
N MET A 111 0.44 0.97 -5.67
CA MET A 111 -0.71 1.40 -4.85
C MET A 111 -1.89 1.84 -5.71
N THR A 112 -1.68 2.71 -6.70
CA THR A 112 -2.79 3.26 -7.52
C THR A 112 -3.45 2.23 -8.41
N THR A 113 -2.76 1.11 -8.69
CA THR A 113 -3.31 -0.01 -9.48
C THR A 113 -3.76 -1.19 -8.64
N ALA A 114 -3.59 -1.13 -7.31
CA ALA A 114 -4.11 -2.14 -6.40
C ALA A 114 -5.65 -2.11 -6.35
N ARG A 115 -6.25 -3.23 -5.95
CA ARG A 115 -7.70 -3.36 -5.87
C ARG A 115 -8.14 -3.84 -4.49
N MET A 116 -9.16 -3.19 -3.95
CA MET A 116 -9.85 -3.60 -2.71
C MET A 116 -10.92 -4.68 -2.95
N LEU A 117 -10.82 -5.42 -4.05
CA LEU A 117 -11.77 -6.45 -4.43
C LEU A 117 -11.13 -7.84 -4.43
N ASP A 118 -11.94 -8.84 -4.08
CA ASP A 118 -11.61 -10.24 -4.19
C ASP A 118 -11.90 -10.82 -5.58
N ASN A 119 -11.65 -12.13 -5.75
CA ASN A 119 -11.92 -12.90 -6.95
C ASN A 119 -13.42 -13.07 -7.29
N MET A 120 -14.32 -12.58 -6.44
CA MET A 120 -15.77 -12.53 -6.63
C MET A 120 -16.26 -11.09 -6.79
N GLU A 121 -15.36 -10.13 -7.02
CA GLU A 121 -15.65 -8.70 -7.15
C GLU A 121 -16.34 -8.08 -5.92
N ARG A 122 -16.01 -8.58 -4.73
CA ARG A 122 -16.51 -8.06 -3.45
C ARG A 122 -15.38 -7.55 -2.58
N ASP A 123 -15.69 -6.68 -1.62
CA ASP A 123 -14.67 -6.09 -0.72
C ASP A 123 -13.84 -7.15 -0.01
N ILE A 124 -12.52 -7.00 -0.05
CA ILE A 124 -11.59 -7.92 0.62
C ILE A 124 -11.97 -8.05 2.10
N LEU A 125 -11.95 -9.27 2.63
CA LEU A 125 -12.21 -9.50 4.06
C LEU A 125 -10.93 -9.43 4.89
N ASP A 126 -11.11 -8.99 6.13
CA ASP A 126 -10.13 -9.04 7.20
C ASP A 126 -10.43 -10.21 8.15
N ASP A 127 -9.51 -11.17 8.18
CA ASP A 127 -9.59 -12.44 8.91
C ASP A 127 -10.87 -13.26 8.62
N GLY A 128 -11.57 -12.95 7.53
CA GLY A 128 -12.76 -13.66 7.09
C GLY A 128 -14.08 -13.23 7.75
N PHE A 129 -14.04 -12.22 8.62
CA PHE A 129 -15.23 -11.81 9.39
C PHE A 129 -15.76 -10.44 9.01
N ARG A 130 -14.88 -9.48 8.70
CA ARG A 130 -15.25 -8.07 8.46
C ARG A 130 -14.66 -7.58 7.14
N VAL A 131 -15.23 -6.53 6.57
CA VAL A 131 -14.62 -5.85 5.41
C VAL A 131 -13.27 -5.25 5.84
N ALA A 132 -12.24 -5.46 5.04
CA ALA A 132 -10.91 -4.94 5.29
C ALA A 132 -10.92 -3.42 5.13
N THR A 133 -10.42 -2.72 6.14
CA THR A 133 -10.20 -1.28 6.08
C THR A 133 -8.86 -0.99 5.40
N PRO A 134 -8.60 0.28 4.99
CA PRO A 134 -7.28 0.67 4.52
C PRO A 134 -6.16 0.43 5.55
N PHE A 135 -6.46 0.37 6.85
CA PHE A 135 -5.46 0.01 7.89
C PHE A 135 -5.14 -1.49 7.93
N ALA A 136 -5.93 -2.34 7.27
CA ALA A 136 -5.65 -3.76 7.11
C ALA A 136 -5.09 -4.10 5.72
N ALA A 137 -5.62 -3.46 4.68
CA ALA A 137 -5.30 -3.80 3.28
C ALA A 137 -4.51 -2.73 2.51
N GLY A 138 -4.33 -1.53 3.07
CA GLY A 138 -3.74 -0.39 2.35
C GLY A 138 -4.63 0.03 1.18
N ALA A 139 -4.01 0.23 0.01
CA ALA A 139 -4.71 0.41 -1.26
C ALA A 139 -5.29 -0.91 -1.83
N GLY A 140 -5.05 -2.05 -1.19
CA GLY A 140 -5.59 -3.35 -1.55
C GLY A 140 -4.57 -4.29 -2.17
N HIS A 141 -5.08 -5.28 -2.92
CA HIS A 141 -4.27 -6.34 -3.50
C HIS A 141 -3.52 -5.87 -4.74
N VAL A 142 -2.21 -6.12 -4.76
CA VAL A 142 -1.36 -5.80 -5.91
C VAL A 142 -1.85 -6.47 -7.20
N HIS A 143 -1.87 -5.72 -8.29
CA HIS A 143 -2.27 -6.22 -9.62
C HIS A 143 -1.14 -6.02 -10.65
N PRO A 144 -0.15 -6.93 -10.71
CA PRO A 144 1.11 -6.71 -11.45
C PRO A 144 0.96 -6.32 -12.93
N GLN A 145 -0.09 -6.79 -13.60
CA GLN A 145 -0.33 -6.44 -15.01
C GLN A 145 -0.66 -4.95 -15.21
N LEU A 146 -1.34 -4.32 -14.24
CA LEU A 146 -1.71 -2.91 -14.32
C LEU A 146 -0.56 -1.99 -13.91
N VAL A 147 0.37 -2.47 -13.08
CA VAL A 147 1.56 -1.72 -12.63
C VAL A 147 2.48 -1.34 -13.79
N MET A 148 2.45 -2.09 -14.89
CA MET A 148 3.28 -1.83 -16.08
C MET A 148 2.84 -0.57 -16.85
N ASP A 149 1.55 -0.22 -16.77
CA ASP A 149 1.01 1.01 -17.37
C ASP A 149 -0.03 1.65 -16.44
N PRO A 150 0.42 2.33 -15.37
CA PRO A 150 -0.47 2.94 -14.38
C PRO A 150 -1.06 4.28 -14.88
N GLY A 151 -0.65 4.78 -16.06
CA GLY A 151 -1.01 6.09 -16.60
C GLY A 151 -0.37 7.27 -15.87
N LEU A 152 -0.65 7.39 -14.57
CA LEU A 152 -0.18 8.44 -13.67
C LEU A 152 0.53 7.85 -12.43
N VAL A 153 1.55 8.56 -11.94
CA VAL A 153 2.24 8.21 -10.69
C VAL A 153 2.50 9.44 -9.82
N TYR A 154 2.53 9.23 -8.51
CA TYR A 154 2.98 10.19 -7.52
C TYR A 154 4.49 10.02 -7.31
N ASP A 155 5.26 10.94 -7.88
CA ASP A 155 6.72 10.92 -7.77
C ASP A 155 7.16 11.75 -6.55
N ILE A 156 8.16 11.25 -5.82
CA ILE A 156 8.69 11.84 -4.59
C ILE A 156 10.22 11.78 -4.67
N GLY A 157 10.86 12.95 -4.59
CA GLY A 157 12.32 13.05 -4.54
C GLY A 157 12.88 12.88 -3.13
N ALA A 158 14.17 12.56 -3.03
CA ALA A 158 14.87 12.47 -1.74
C ALA A 158 14.69 13.75 -0.89
N ARG A 159 14.71 14.92 -1.53
CA ARG A 159 14.51 16.19 -0.83
C ARG A 159 13.14 16.31 -0.17
N ASN A 160 12.08 15.81 -0.81
CA ASN A 160 10.73 15.84 -0.24
C ASN A 160 10.63 14.96 1.02
N TYR A 161 11.38 13.84 1.08
CA TYR A 161 11.47 13.03 2.29
C TYR A 161 12.23 13.76 3.40
N VAL A 162 13.28 14.51 3.08
CA VAL A 162 13.98 15.36 4.06
C VAL A 162 13.02 16.42 4.58
N ASP A 163 12.33 17.16 3.70
CA ASP A 163 11.35 18.17 4.11
C ASP A 163 10.21 17.56 4.95
N PHE A 164 9.85 16.29 4.70
CA PHE A 164 8.88 15.52 5.49
C PHE A 164 9.41 15.21 6.88
N LEU A 165 10.64 14.70 6.99
CA LEU A 165 11.29 14.49 8.28
C LEU A 165 11.43 15.80 9.06
N CYS A 166 11.75 16.91 8.39
CA CYS A 166 11.82 18.24 9.00
C CYS A 166 10.45 18.75 9.48
N ALA A 167 9.35 18.34 8.83
CA ALA A 167 7.98 18.67 9.23
C ALA A 167 7.48 17.81 10.40
N LEU A 168 8.22 16.75 10.77
CA LEU A 168 7.99 16.02 12.00
C LEU A 168 8.64 16.77 13.17
N ASN A 169 8.06 16.66 14.36
CA ASN A 169 8.55 17.31 15.57
C ASN A 169 9.80 16.63 16.17
N TYR A 170 10.76 16.24 15.32
CA TYR A 170 12.03 15.68 15.74
C TYR A 170 13.01 16.76 16.16
N THR A 171 13.86 16.43 17.13
CA THR A 171 14.98 17.30 17.52
C THR A 171 16.08 17.25 16.46
N ALA A 172 16.91 18.29 16.39
CA ALA A 172 18.05 18.31 15.48
C ALA A 172 18.98 17.09 15.65
N GLN A 173 19.17 16.61 16.89
CA GLN A 173 19.97 15.42 17.18
C GLN A 173 19.35 14.13 16.63
N GLN A 174 18.01 14.01 16.69
CA GLN A 174 17.31 12.88 16.10
C GLN A 174 17.38 12.92 14.56
N LEU A 175 17.24 14.10 13.97
CA LEU A 175 17.31 14.28 12.52
C LEU A 175 18.69 13.95 11.93
N GLN A 176 19.79 14.22 12.67
CA GLN A 176 21.15 13.87 12.24
C GLN A 176 21.34 12.37 11.98
N GLN A 177 20.53 11.50 12.60
CA GLN A 177 20.57 10.05 12.36
C GLN A 177 20.05 9.67 10.96
N PHE A 178 19.19 10.50 10.37
CA PHE A 178 18.57 10.24 9.07
C PHE A 178 19.19 11.09 7.95
N THR A 179 19.48 12.36 8.24
CA THR A 179 20.01 13.33 7.29
C THR A 179 21.25 13.98 7.89
N PRO A 180 22.46 13.73 7.33
CA PRO A 180 23.70 14.30 7.85
C PRO A 180 23.71 15.84 7.84
N ASP A 181 22.99 16.46 6.91
CA ASP A 181 22.88 17.90 6.75
C ASP A 181 21.56 18.45 7.32
N VAL A 182 21.54 18.70 8.63
CA VAL A 182 20.36 19.23 9.35
C VAL A 182 20.15 20.73 9.12
N ALA A 183 21.17 21.45 8.65
CA ALA A 183 21.02 22.86 8.24
C ALA A 183 19.99 22.99 7.11
N ALA A 184 19.80 21.91 6.35
CA ALA A 184 18.81 21.85 5.29
C ALA A 184 17.36 21.95 5.80
N CYS A 185 17.04 21.70 7.07
CA CYS A 185 15.69 21.90 7.62
C CYS A 185 15.33 23.37 7.90
N MET A 186 16.29 24.31 7.84
CA MET A 186 16.08 25.70 8.30
C MET A 186 15.23 26.56 7.35
N SER A 187 14.85 26.08 6.16
CA SER A 187 14.21 26.93 5.13
C SER A 187 12.97 26.33 4.45
N THR A 188 12.67 25.04 4.63
CA THR A 188 11.67 24.33 3.80
C THR A 188 10.91 23.24 4.56
N ALA A 189 10.22 23.58 5.65
CA ALA A 189 9.22 22.66 6.18
C ALA A 189 8.09 22.48 5.13
N LEU A 190 7.63 21.23 4.92
CA LEU A 190 6.52 20.95 4.01
C LEU A 190 5.29 21.80 4.38
N PRO A 191 4.78 22.65 3.47
CA PRO A 191 3.58 23.42 3.72
C PRO A 191 2.42 22.47 4.03
N GLY A 192 1.71 22.69 5.15
CA GLY A 192 0.63 21.78 5.56
C GLY A 192 1.08 20.53 6.32
N GLY A 193 2.37 20.44 6.70
CA GLY A 193 2.87 19.38 7.58
C GLY A 193 3.07 18.02 6.91
N PRO A 194 3.23 16.94 7.69
CA PRO A 194 3.55 15.60 7.17
C PRO A 194 2.48 15.03 6.22
N THR A 195 1.22 15.43 6.39
CA THR A 195 0.08 15.04 5.54
C THR A 195 0.24 15.49 4.08
N ASN A 196 1.04 16.53 3.83
CA ASN A 196 1.21 17.09 2.49
C ASN A 196 2.34 16.45 1.67
N LEU A 197 2.98 15.40 2.19
CA LEU A 197 3.87 14.56 1.38
C LEU A 197 3.11 14.06 0.14
N ASN A 198 3.76 14.07 -1.03
CA ASN A 198 3.15 13.65 -2.30
C ASN A 198 2.97 12.12 -2.40
N TYR A 199 2.38 11.52 -1.36
CA TYR A 199 2.07 10.10 -1.25
C TYR A 199 0.77 9.78 -1.99
N SER A 200 0.64 8.53 -2.44
CA SER A 200 -0.50 8.02 -3.21
C SER A 200 -1.78 7.82 -2.39
N THR A 201 -1.73 8.04 -1.07
CA THR A 201 -2.88 7.97 -0.17
C THR A 201 -3.02 9.23 0.67
N PHE A 202 -4.22 9.40 1.21
CA PHE A 202 -4.61 10.53 2.03
C PHE A 202 -5.10 10.02 3.37
N VAL A 203 -4.38 10.35 4.44
CA VAL A 203 -4.78 10.08 5.82
C VAL A 203 -4.75 11.38 6.59
N MET A 204 -5.86 11.71 7.23
CA MET A 204 -6.00 12.94 8.01
C MET A 204 -6.49 12.63 9.40
N ILE A 205 -5.95 13.38 10.37
CA ILE A 205 -6.31 13.28 11.78
C ILE A 205 -7.07 14.55 12.13
N PHE A 206 -8.39 14.48 12.19
CA PHE A 206 -9.19 15.60 12.63
C PHE A 206 -9.19 15.63 14.17
N SER A 207 -8.77 16.76 14.73
CA SER A 207 -8.88 17.07 16.16
C SER A 207 -9.81 18.26 16.33
N GLY A 208 -10.40 18.46 17.51
CA GLY A 208 -11.37 19.55 17.76
C GLY A 208 -10.88 20.97 17.45
N GLN A 209 -9.59 21.17 17.15
CA GLN A 209 -8.99 22.44 16.71
C GLN A 209 -8.80 22.56 15.20
N THR A 210 -8.69 21.44 14.47
CA THR A 210 -8.38 21.42 13.03
C THR A 210 -9.45 20.63 12.28
N ASN A 211 -10.42 21.35 11.72
CA ASN A 211 -11.55 20.77 10.99
C ASN A 211 -11.40 20.85 9.47
N VAL A 212 -10.35 21.50 8.96
CA VAL A 212 -10.11 21.69 7.54
C VAL A 212 -8.64 21.45 7.19
N TYR A 213 -8.38 20.57 6.22
CA TYR A 213 -7.07 20.34 5.61
C TYR A 213 -7.08 20.78 4.15
N THR A 214 -6.02 21.47 3.71
CA THR A 214 -5.77 21.77 2.31
C THR A 214 -4.48 21.09 1.89
N LEU A 215 -4.60 20.05 1.05
CA LEU A 215 -3.49 19.22 0.61
C LEU A 215 -3.25 19.45 -0.87
N THR A 216 -1.98 19.43 -1.28
CA THR A 216 -1.59 19.48 -2.67
C THR A 216 -0.95 18.15 -3.05
N ARG A 217 -1.42 17.55 -4.14
CA ARG A 217 -0.74 16.43 -4.76
C ARG A 217 -0.30 16.77 -6.16
N THR A 218 0.78 16.15 -6.58
CA THR A 218 1.38 16.32 -7.91
C THR A 218 1.52 14.96 -8.58
N MET A 219 0.82 14.80 -9.68
CA MET A 219 0.89 13.60 -10.52
C MET A 219 1.83 13.82 -11.68
N THR A 220 2.60 12.80 -11.99
CA THR A 220 3.46 12.74 -13.16
C THR A 220 2.88 11.73 -14.14
N LYS A 221 2.73 12.13 -15.39
CA LYS A 221 2.28 11.22 -16.45
C LYS A 221 3.41 10.32 -16.90
N VAL A 222 3.16 9.01 -16.93
CA VAL A 222 4.12 8.01 -17.42
C VAL A 222 3.75 7.43 -18.79
N SER A 223 2.49 7.51 -19.20
CA SER A 223 2.01 7.11 -20.52
C SER A 223 2.48 8.08 -21.63
N GLN A 224 2.63 7.56 -22.85
CA GLN A 224 3.12 8.32 -24.00
C GLN A 224 2.04 9.21 -24.64
N ASN A 225 0.83 8.67 -24.79
CA ASN A 225 -0.28 9.29 -25.54
C ASN A 225 -0.95 10.39 -24.75
N ALA A 226 -1.43 11.46 -25.40
CA ALA A 226 -2.19 12.54 -24.74
C ALA A 226 -3.47 12.00 -24.07
N GLU A 227 -3.70 12.38 -22.81
CA GLU A 227 -4.76 11.80 -21.97
C GLU A 227 -5.40 12.87 -21.08
N MET A 228 -6.65 12.62 -20.70
CA MET A 228 -7.46 13.45 -19.83
C MET A 228 -8.06 12.56 -18.74
N TYR A 229 -7.88 12.98 -17.49
CA TYR A 229 -8.33 12.26 -16.31
C TYR A 229 -9.39 13.09 -15.58
N ASN A 230 -10.46 12.44 -15.13
CA ASN A 230 -11.51 13.06 -14.33
C ASN A 230 -11.40 12.53 -12.91
N VAL A 231 -11.24 13.43 -11.94
CA VAL A 231 -11.09 13.04 -10.54
C VAL A 231 -12.47 12.67 -9.99
N THR A 232 -12.57 11.46 -9.47
CA THR A 232 -13.73 10.99 -8.72
C THR A 232 -13.33 10.75 -7.26
N VAL A 233 -14.22 11.11 -6.35
CA VAL A 233 -13.94 11.08 -4.91
C VAL A 233 -15.05 10.31 -4.22
N VAL A 234 -14.67 9.32 -3.42
CA VAL A 234 -15.57 8.61 -2.51
C VAL A 234 -15.31 9.14 -1.11
N ALA A 235 -16.15 10.08 -0.67
CA ALA A 235 -16.02 10.70 0.64
C ALA A 235 -16.70 9.84 1.73
N PRO A 236 -16.06 9.62 2.88
CA PRO A 236 -16.70 9.02 4.05
C PRO A 236 -17.90 9.84 4.54
N GLU A 237 -18.85 9.19 5.22
CA GLU A 237 -20.19 9.73 5.56
C GLU A 237 -20.18 11.07 6.33
N LEU A 238 -19.07 11.43 6.98
CA LEU A 238 -18.90 12.66 7.76
C LEU A 238 -17.80 13.60 7.23
N ALA A 239 -17.24 13.29 6.05
CA ALA A 239 -16.22 14.08 5.38
C ALA A 239 -16.79 14.80 4.16
N LYS A 240 -16.46 16.08 4.01
CA LYS A 240 -16.66 16.82 2.77
C LYS A 240 -15.32 17.04 2.08
N VAL A 241 -15.21 16.54 0.86
CA VAL A 241 -13.99 16.56 0.07
C VAL A 241 -14.23 17.37 -1.18
N THR A 242 -13.33 18.31 -1.49
CA THR A 242 -13.43 19.18 -2.68
C THR A 242 -12.09 19.23 -3.40
N VAL A 243 -12.06 18.69 -4.62
CA VAL A 243 -10.86 18.68 -5.46
C VAL A 243 -10.91 19.78 -6.52
N THR A 244 -9.81 20.50 -6.69
CA THR A 244 -9.66 21.52 -7.74
C THR A 244 -8.27 21.41 -8.39
N PRO A 245 -8.17 21.27 -9.73
CA PRO A 245 -9.25 21.09 -10.70
C PRO A 245 -9.81 19.65 -10.71
N THR A 246 -11.06 19.48 -11.13
CA THR A 246 -11.70 18.15 -11.29
C THR A 246 -11.25 17.39 -12.53
N THR A 247 -10.58 18.05 -13.47
CA THR A 247 -10.06 17.44 -14.70
C THR A 247 -8.60 17.79 -14.91
N LEU A 248 -7.76 16.78 -15.15
CA LEU A 248 -6.33 16.92 -15.42
C LEU A 248 -6.03 16.52 -16.87
N LYS A 249 -5.54 17.49 -17.66
CA LYS A 249 -5.17 17.28 -19.07
C LYS A 249 -3.65 17.20 -19.22
N PHE A 250 -3.16 16.08 -19.73
CA PHE A 250 -1.74 15.87 -19.98
C PHE A 250 -1.42 15.67 -21.46
N LYS A 251 -0.68 16.61 -22.05
CA LYS A 251 -0.32 16.59 -23.48
C LYS A 251 0.89 15.71 -23.83
N LYS A 252 1.84 15.55 -22.90
CA LYS A 252 3.11 14.83 -23.12
C LYS A 252 3.48 13.99 -21.90
N GLN A 253 4.26 12.94 -22.11
CA GLN A 253 4.90 12.14 -21.06
C GLN A 253 5.77 13.03 -20.15
N ASN A 254 5.94 12.62 -18.88
CA ASN A 254 6.75 13.29 -17.86
C ASN A 254 6.28 14.71 -17.49
N LYS A 255 5.09 15.11 -17.93
CA LYS A 255 4.48 16.36 -17.45
C LYS A 255 3.84 16.15 -16.09
N LYS A 256 4.13 17.08 -15.19
CA LYS A 256 3.59 17.13 -13.84
C LYS A 256 2.39 18.07 -13.80
N LYS A 257 1.33 17.67 -13.09
CA LYS A 257 0.17 18.51 -12.79
C LYS A 257 -0.20 18.32 -11.34
N SER A 258 -0.56 19.42 -10.70
CA SER A 258 -0.97 19.42 -9.30
C SER A 258 -2.46 19.72 -9.18
N TYR A 259 -3.09 19.15 -8.17
CA TYR A 259 -4.43 19.49 -7.73
C TYR A 259 -4.42 19.75 -6.24
N ILE A 260 -5.35 20.60 -5.83
CA ILE A 260 -5.59 20.95 -4.44
C ILE A 260 -6.83 20.19 -3.99
N ASP A 261 -6.74 19.63 -2.80
CA ASP A 261 -7.83 18.93 -2.17
C ASP A 261 -8.13 19.54 -0.80
N VAL A 262 -9.39 19.94 -0.62
CA VAL A 262 -9.89 20.57 0.60
C VAL A 262 -10.83 19.61 1.30
N ASN A 263 -10.41 19.18 2.49
CA ASN A 263 -11.13 18.23 3.30
C ASN A 263 -11.67 18.91 4.54
N ARG A 264 -12.98 18.82 4.77
CA ARG A 264 -13.65 19.32 5.96
C ARG A 264 -14.35 18.20 6.69
N PHE A 265 -14.21 18.14 8.00
CA PHE A 265 -14.84 17.11 8.82
C PHE A 265 -15.52 17.73 10.04
N GLU A 266 -16.64 17.15 10.46
CA GLU A 266 -17.52 17.72 11.49
C GLU A 266 -17.25 17.18 12.91
N SER A 267 -16.37 16.19 13.06
CA SER A 267 -16.02 15.54 14.33
C SER A 267 -14.52 15.18 14.43
N SER A 268 -14.03 14.77 15.61
CA SER A 268 -12.63 14.32 15.75
C SER A 268 -12.52 12.85 15.34
N SER A 269 -11.80 12.55 14.25
CA SER A 269 -11.68 11.19 13.69
C SER A 269 -10.46 11.06 12.78
N LEU A 270 -9.92 9.85 12.68
CA LEU A 270 -8.92 9.47 11.67
C LEU A 270 -9.65 9.00 10.42
N VAL A 271 -9.35 9.61 9.27
CA VAL A 271 -10.08 9.39 8.02
C VAL A 271 -9.10 9.07 6.89
N VAL A 272 -9.41 8.02 6.14
CA VAL A 272 -8.72 7.67 4.89
C VAL A 272 -9.67 7.99 3.75
N ILE A 273 -9.18 8.70 2.73
CA ILE A 273 -9.97 9.03 1.53
C ILE A 273 -9.33 8.35 0.32
N GLU A 274 -10.17 7.67 -0.44
CA GLU A 274 -9.81 7.02 -1.69
C GLU A 274 -10.15 7.93 -2.87
N TYR A 275 -9.17 8.11 -3.75
CA TYR A 275 -9.33 8.86 -5.00
C TYR A 275 -9.20 7.89 -6.15
N HIS A 276 -10.12 7.98 -7.10
CA HIS A 276 -10.05 7.24 -8.36
C HIS A 276 -9.95 8.24 -9.51
N LEU A 277 -9.08 7.95 -10.47
CA LEU A 277 -8.73 8.80 -11.62
C LEU A 277 -9.06 8.11 -12.93
#